data_AF-A0A4P5XH70-F1
#
_entry.id   AF-A0A4P5XH70-F1
#
_cell.length_a   1.000
_cell.length_b   1.000
_cell.length_c   1.000
_cell.angle_alpha   90.00
_cell.angle_beta   90.00
_cell.angle_gamma   90.00
#
_symmetry.space_group_name_H-M   'P 1'
#
loop_
_entity.id
_entity.type
_entity.pdbx_description
1 polymer ?
#
loop_
_entity_poly.entity_id
_entity_poly.type
_entity_poly.pdbx_seq_one_letter_code
_entity_poly.pdbx_strand_id
1 'polypeptide(L)'
;MASRTLVDILVVDFAVLMEAVSRMPAHAIAQLRVAEGVSTDAAAATAMCATLESLRAPVPKAWKPGAKLGITQRMALAGGLIAKHDAANVDALALHASDTVRGWAAYAMMRGERSPEKLAAKFKRIKPLAADEHSGVREWAWLSVRPFVDDEPEKAIASLLPWTASKDANVRRFASEVTRPRGVWCGHIKLFKANPAAGLAVIEPLKADMSRYVQNSVANWLNDAGKSDAVFVRQVVKRWQRESASASTAYIVKRAVRSL
;
A
#
# COMPACT_ATOMS: atom_id res chain seq x y z
N MET A 1 28.25 -21.84 11.95
CA MET A 1 27.97 -20.46 12.42
C MET A 1 27.87 -19.54 11.22
N ALA A 2 26.66 -19.03 10.97
CA ALA A 2 26.29 -17.79 10.28
C ALA A 2 24.82 -17.96 9.80
N SER A 3 23.89 -17.30 10.49
CA SER A 3 22.44 -17.29 10.18
C SER A 3 22.20 -16.55 8.87
N ARG A 4 21.51 -17.18 7.90
CA ARG A 4 21.20 -16.61 6.58
C ARG A 4 19.69 -16.31 6.46
N THR A 5 19.35 -15.19 5.82
CA THR A 5 18.04 -14.52 5.86
C THR A 5 17.20 -14.78 4.59
N LEU A 6 15.90 -14.47 4.62
CA LEU A 6 14.88 -14.72 3.58
C LEU A 6 15.23 -14.23 2.16
N VAL A 7 16.22 -13.33 2.07
CA VAL A 7 16.79 -12.74 0.85
C VAL A 7 17.42 -13.81 -0.06
N ASP A 8 17.88 -14.92 0.52
CA ASP A 8 18.71 -15.92 -0.17
C ASP A 8 17.92 -16.90 -1.08
N ILE A 9 16.58 -16.83 -1.12
CA ILE A 9 15.70 -17.89 -1.69
C ILE A 9 15.07 -17.54 -3.06
N LEU A 10 15.13 -16.31 -3.55
CA LEU A 10 14.11 -15.86 -4.53
C LEU A 10 14.43 -16.00 -6.03
N VAL A 11 15.47 -16.73 -6.47
CA VAL A 11 16.15 -16.36 -7.73
C VAL A 11 16.67 -17.56 -8.63
N VAL A 12 15.81 -18.11 -9.53
CA VAL A 12 16.03 -18.75 -10.89
C VAL A 12 16.00 -20.27 -11.21
N ASP A 13 15.46 -20.50 -12.43
CA ASP A 13 15.38 -21.59 -13.44
C ASP A 13 14.38 -22.75 -13.26
N PHE A 14 13.28 -22.70 -14.02
CA PHE A 14 12.04 -23.44 -13.76
C PHE A 14 12.06 -24.91 -14.19
N ALA A 15 12.93 -25.31 -15.13
CA ALA A 15 13.05 -26.71 -15.55
C ALA A 15 14.00 -27.51 -14.63
N VAL A 16 15.05 -26.87 -14.12
CA VAL A 16 16.00 -27.49 -13.17
C VAL A 16 15.40 -27.56 -11.76
N LEU A 17 14.57 -26.57 -11.38
CA LEU A 17 13.88 -26.52 -10.08
C LEU A 17 12.90 -27.68 -9.88
N MET A 18 12.16 -28.09 -10.91
CA MET A 18 11.17 -29.16 -10.81
C MET A 18 11.79 -30.56 -10.68
N GLU A 19 12.99 -30.78 -11.20
CA GLU A 19 13.70 -32.06 -11.09
C GLU A 19 14.41 -32.19 -9.73
N ALA A 20 14.95 -31.09 -9.19
CA ALA A 20 15.55 -31.03 -7.85
C ALA A 20 14.52 -31.17 -6.70
N VAL A 21 13.29 -30.64 -6.87
CA VAL A 21 12.21 -30.73 -5.86
C VAL A 21 11.76 -32.17 -5.59
N SER A 22 12.00 -33.10 -6.52
CA SER A 22 11.63 -34.52 -6.35
C SER A 22 12.54 -35.28 -5.37
N ARG A 23 13.69 -34.72 -5.00
CA ARG A 23 14.67 -35.32 -4.10
C ARG A 23 15.37 -34.20 -3.33
N MET A 24 14.92 -33.88 -2.10
CA MET A 24 15.81 -33.91 -0.90
C MET A 24 15.41 -32.99 0.28
N PRO A 25 15.98 -33.27 1.48
CA PRO A 25 15.85 -32.52 2.74
C PRO A 25 16.97 -31.49 3.00
N ALA A 26 16.71 -30.53 3.90
CA ALA A 26 17.57 -29.59 4.64
C ALA A 26 18.61 -28.69 3.92
N HIS A 27 19.05 -28.98 2.70
CA HIS A 27 20.09 -28.22 1.98
C HIS A 27 19.57 -27.46 0.73
N ALA A 28 18.25 -27.44 0.52
CA ALA A 28 17.57 -26.81 -0.62
C ALA A 28 17.74 -25.28 -0.74
N ILE A 29 18.45 -24.66 0.21
CA ILE A 29 18.78 -23.24 0.30
C ILE A 29 19.98 -22.86 -0.61
N ALA A 30 20.74 -23.83 -1.14
CA ALA A 30 22.03 -23.57 -1.79
C ALA A 30 22.01 -23.21 -3.30
N GLN A 31 20.89 -23.34 -4.02
CA GLN A 31 20.91 -23.28 -5.51
C GLN A 31 20.08 -22.16 -6.18
N LEU A 32 19.51 -21.21 -5.44
CA LEU A 32 18.66 -20.13 -5.99
C LEU A 32 19.45 -18.86 -6.37
N ARG A 33 20.55 -18.98 -7.12
CA ARG A 33 21.59 -17.94 -7.27
C ARG A 33 21.61 -17.11 -8.59
N VAL A 34 20.61 -17.11 -9.52
CA VAL A 34 20.84 -16.56 -10.90
C VAL A 34 19.73 -15.71 -11.61
N ALA A 35 18.95 -14.85 -10.94
CA ALA A 35 18.14 -13.74 -11.52
C ALA A 35 18.34 -12.49 -10.70
N GLU A 36 19.36 -11.79 -11.11
CA GLU A 36 19.22 -10.37 -11.23
C GLU A 36 18.22 -10.08 -12.38
N GLY A 37 17.19 -9.27 -12.13
CA GLY A 37 16.73 -8.36 -13.18
C GLY A 37 15.29 -8.41 -13.72
N VAL A 38 14.38 -9.31 -13.32
CA VAL A 38 12.99 -9.23 -13.85
C VAL A 38 11.90 -9.53 -12.82
N SER A 39 11.13 -8.47 -12.51
CA SER A 39 9.85 -8.50 -11.79
C SER A 39 8.79 -9.21 -12.64
N THR A 40 8.42 -10.44 -12.28
CA THR A 40 7.11 -10.98 -12.64
C THR A 40 6.44 -11.57 -11.40
N ASP A 41 5.17 -11.21 -11.19
CA ASP A 41 4.29 -11.70 -10.11
C ASP A 41 4.31 -13.24 -9.94
N ALA A 42 4.66 -13.98 -10.99
CA ALA A 42 4.70 -15.44 -11.03
C ALA A 42 5.88 -16.06 -10.25
N ALA A 43 7.09 -15.49 -10.36
CA ALA A 43 8.27 -16.03 -9.65
C ALA A 43 8.14 -15.86 -8.14
N ALA A 44 7.66 -14.69 -7.72
CA ALA A 44 7.36 -14.37 -6.34
C ALA A 44 6.26 -15.27 -5.76
N ALA A 45 5.22 -15.57 -6.55
CA ALA A 45 4.16 -16.51 -6.16
C ALA A 45 4.68 -17.93 -5.94
N THR A 46 5.54 -18.43 -6.83
CA THR A 46 6.14 -19.76 -6.75
C THR A 46 7.03 -19.93 -5.52
N ALA A 47 7.88 -18.94 -5.22
CA ALA A 47 8.76 -18.99 -4.04
C ALA A 47 7.97 -19.01 -2.72
N MET A 48 6.85 -18.29 -2.63
CA MET A 48 5.98 -18.35 -1.46
C MET A 48 5.26 -19.70 -1.36
N CYS A 49 4.80 -20.29 -2.46
CA CYS A 49 4.22 -21.64 -2.46
C CYS A 49 5.22 -22.67 -1.93
N ALA A 50 6.45 -22.65 -2.41
CA ALA A 50 7.53 -23.51 -1.92
C ALA A 50 7.82 -23.28 -0.42
N THR A 51 7.75 -22.03 0.04
CA THR A 51 7.87 -21.68 1.46
C THR A 51 6.73 -22.29 2.28
N LEU A 52 5.49 -22.22 1.81
CA LEU A 52 4.34 -22.79 2.53
C LEU A 52 4.39 -24.32 2.58
N GLU A 53 4.78 -24.96 1.47
CA GLU A 53 4.94 -26.40 1.39
C GLU A 53 6.04 -26.88 2.36
N SER A 54 7.18 -26.19 2.41
CA SER A 54 8.26 -26.52 3.36
C SER A 54 7.86 -26.33 4.83
N LEU A 55 7.01 -25.33 5.12
CA LEU A 55 6.42 -25.11 6.44
C LEU A 55 5.28 -26.09 6.78
N ARG A 56 4.92 -27.00 5.86
CA ARG A 56 3.71 -27.84 5.92
C ARG A 56 2.44 -27.00 6.19
N ALA A 57 2.48 -25.73 5.82
CA ALA A 57 1.36 -24.85 5.88
C ALA A 57 0.48 -25.12 4.65
N PRO A 58 -0.85 -25.16 4.80
CA PRO A 58 -1.71 -25.35 3.65
C PRO A 58 -1.50 -24.20 2.66
N VAL A 59 -1.02 -24.52 1.45
CA VAL A 59 -0.98 -23.55 0.33
C VAL A 59 -2.42 -23.15 0.04
N PRO A 60 -2.79 -21.87 0.19
CA PRO A 60 -4.14 -21.43 -0.12
C PRO A 60 -4.46 -21.77 -1.58
N LYS A 61 -5.63 -22.34 -1.85
CA LYS A 61 -6.10 -22.66 -3.23
C LYS A 61 -5.90 -21.49 -4.20
N ALA A 62 -6.04 -20.27 -3.65
CA ALA A 62 -5.76 -18.97 -4.21
C ALA A 62 -4.39 -18.74 -4.91
N TRP A 63 -3.38 -19.55 -4.59
CA TRP A 63 -2.02 -19.43 -5.13
C TRP A 63 -1.69 -20.55 -6.12
N LYS A 64 -2.60 -21.50 -6.31
CA LYS A 64 -2.45 -22.54 -7.31
C LYS A 64 -2.64 -21.94 -8.72
N PRO A 65 -1.91 -22.43 -9.73
CA PRO A 65 -2.15 -22.05 -11.13
C PRO A 65 -3.64 -22.18 -11.48
N GLY A 66 -4.22 -21.13 -12.06
CA GLY A 66 -5.64 -21.07 -12.42
C GLY A 66 -6.60 -20.50 -11.35
N ALA A 67 -6.12 -20.11 -10.17
CA ALA A 67 -6.95 -19.50 -9.14
C ALA A 67 -7.39 -18.06 -9.48
N LYS A 68 -8.69 -17.77 -9.28
CA LYS A 68 -9.32 -16.47 -9.61
C LYS A 68 -9.21 -15.42 -8.48
N LEU A 69 -8.02 -15.22 -7.90
CA LEU A 69 -7.83 -14.09 -6.96
C LEU A 69 -7.38 -12.83 -7.69
N GLY A 70 -7.86 -11.68 -7.24
CA GLY A 70 -7.32 -10.37 -7.62
C GLY A 70 -5.95 -10.12 -7.00
N ILE A 71 -5.15 -9.24 -7.61
CA ILE A 71 -3.79 -8.93 -7.16
C ILE A 71 -3.74 -8.47 -5.70
N THR A 72 -4.67 -7.62 -5.25
CA THR A 72 -4.75 -7.13 -3.86
C THR A 72 -4.98 -8.26 -2.86
N GLN A 73 -5.80 -9.27 -3.22
CA GLN A 73 -6.06 -10.43 -2.37
C GLN A 73 -4.81 -11.32 -2.27
N ARG A 74 -4.05 -11.47 -3.36
CA ARG A 74 -2.76 -12.18 -3.34
C ARG A 74 -1.76 -11.48 -2.41
N MET A 75 -1.60 -10.16 -2.54
CA MET A 75 -0.71 -9.36 -1.67
C MET A 75 -1.10 -9.45 -0.19
N ALA A 76 -2.39 -9.36 0.13
CA ALA A 76 -2.88 -9.47 1.50
C ALA A 76 -2.65 -10.87 2.11
N LEU A 77 -2.75 -11.91 1.29
CA LEU A 77 -2.48 -13.28 1.69
C LEU A 77 -0.98 -13.51 1.91
N ALA A 78 -0.13 -12.97 1.03
CA ALA A 78 1.32 -12.99 1.15
C ALA A 78 1.78 -12.39 2.49
N GLY A 79 1.35 -11.15 2.77
CA GLY A 79 1.64 -10.48 4.02
C GLY A 79 1.06 -11.22 5.24
N GLY A 80 -0.10 -11.87 5.08
CA GLY A 80 -0.69 -12.72 6.12
C GLY A 80 0.16 -13.92 6.51
N LEU A 81 0.83 -14.54 5.53
CA LEU A 81 1.71 -15.69 5.75
C LEU A 81 3.02 -15.25 6.39
N ILE A 82 3.63 -14.17 5.89
CA ILE A 82 4.84 -13.57 6.48
C ILE A 82 4.56 -13.20 7.95
N ALA A 83 3.46 -12.52 8.23
CA ALA A 83 3.16 -12.13 9.62
C ALA A 83 2.91 -13.33 10.55
N LYS A 84 2.49 -14.48 10.02
CA LYS A 84 2.24 -15.69 10.82
C LYS A 84 3.51 -16.51 11.05
N HIS A 85 4.37 -16.61 10.03
CA HIS A 85 5.48 -17.55 10.02
C HIS A 85 6.85 -16.89 10.08
N ASP A 86 6.93 -15.58 9.82
CA ASP A 86 8.18 -14.84 9.67
C ASP A 86 8.06 -13.39 10.19
N ALA A 87 7.29 -13.20 11.27
CA ALA A 87 7.02 -11.88 11.83
C ALA A 87 8.30 -11.12 12.23
N ALA A 88 9.34 -11.86 12.65
CA ALA A 88 10.62 -11.29 13.09
C ALA A 88 11.40 -10.60 11.96
N ASN A 89 11.16 -10.96 10.70
CA ASN A 89 11.90 -10.42 9.56
C ASN A 89 11.13 -9.35 8.76
N VAL A 90 9.90 -9.00 9.15
CA VAL A 90 9.05 -8.03 8.43
C VAL A 90 9.77 -6.70 8.16
N ASP A 91 10.52 -6.20 9.14
CA ASP A 91 11.23 -4.92 8.99
C ASP A 91 12.43 -5.03 8.04
N ALA A 92 13.09 -6.20 7.96
CA ALA A 92 14.13 -6.46 6.96
C ALA A 92 13.54 -6.58 5.54
N LEU A 93 12.38 -7.24 5.41
CA LEU A 93 11.67 -7.36 4.13
C LEU A 93 11.19 -6.00 3.59
N ALA A 94 10.92 -5.04 4.46
CA ALA A 94 10.56 -3.67 4.08
C ALA A 94 11.72 -2.90 3.43
N LEU A 95 12.96 -3.36 3.60
CA LEU A 95 14.17 -2.77 3.03
C LEU A 95 14.72 -3.61 1.86
N HIS A 96 13.96 -4.61 1.42
CA HIS A 96 14.41 -5.54 0.40
C HIS A 96 14.52 -4.87 -0.99
N ALA A 97 15.48 -5.32 -1.81
CA ALA A 97 15.69 -4.78 -3.16
C ALA A 97 14.45 -4.96 -4.08
N SER A 98 13.75 -6.09 -3.95
CA SER A 98 12.48 -6.33 -4.65
C SER A 98 11.34 -5.48 -4.08
N ASP A 99 10.71 -4.70 -4.96
CA ASP A 99 9.49 -3.93 -4.69
C ASP A 99 8.30 -4.82 -4.32
N THR A 100 8.18 -6.00 -4.91
CA THR A 100 7.13 -6.97 -4.60
C THR A 100 7.24 -7.46 -3.16
N VAL A 101 8.46 -7.79 -2.71
CA VAL A 101 8.73 -8.20 -1.32
C VAL A 101 8.41 -7.07 -0.34
N ARG A 102 8.83 -5.83 -0.65
CA ARG A 102 8.44 -4.64 0.14
C ARG A 102 6.91 -4.45 0.19
N GLY A 103 6.22 -4.74 -0.92
CA GLY A 103 4.76 -4.74 -0.98
C GLY A 103 4.11 -5.79 -0.07
N TRP A 104 4.67 -6.99 0.03
CA TRP A 104 4.19 -7.99 1.00
C TRP A 104 4.46 -7.57 2.44
N ALA A 105 5.63 -6.98 2.70
CA ALA A 105 5.97 -6.43 4.01
C ALA A 105 4.95 -5.37 4.46
N ALA A 106 4.48 -4.49 3.56
CA ALA A 106 3.41 -3.53 3.85
C ALA A 106 2.15 -4.22 4.42
N TYR A 107 1.67 -5.28 3.78
CA TYR A 107 0.54 -6.05 4.27
C TYR A 107 0.86 -6.80 5.57
N ALA A 108 2.07 -7.36 5.71
CA ALA A 108 2.50 -8.07 6.91
C ALA A 108 2.54 -7.16 8.15
N MET A 109 3.06 -5.94 8.02
CA MET A 109 3.08 -4.92 9.08
C MET A 109 1.68 -4.60 9.63
N MET A 110 0.66 -4.76 8.80
CA MET A 110 -0.72 -4.46 9.14
C MET A 110 -1.45 -5.64 9.81
N ARG A 111 -0.86 -6.84 9.81
CA ARG A 111 -1.40 -8.02 10.51
C ARG A 111 -1.12 -7.95 12.01
N GLY A 112 -1.88 -8.74 12.80
CA GLY A 112 -1.91 -8.69 14.26
C GLY A 112 -3.21 -8.07 14.78
N GLU A 113 -3.30 -7.85 16.09
CA GLU A 113 -4.51 -7.32 16.73
C GLU A 113 -4.95 -5.98 16.13
N ARG A 114 -6.24 -5.89 15.81
CA ARG A 114 -6.92 -4.64 15.44
C ARG A 114 -7.26 -3.87 16.72
N SER A 115 -6.25 -3.26 17.35
CA SER A 115 -6.46 -2.40 18.52
C SER A 115 -6.35 -0.91 18.16
N PRO A 116 -7.31 -0.08 18.63
CA PRO A 116 -7.33 1.38 18.50
C PRO A 116 -6.09 2.13 18.96
N GLU A 117 -5.37 1.61 19.94
CA GLU A 117 -4.14 2.23 20.46
C GLU A 117 -2.97 2.14 19.46
N LYS A 118 -3.15 1.38 18.37
CA LYS A 118 -2.10 1.03 17.41
C LYS A 118 -2.18 1.79 16.08
N LEU A 119 -3.20 2.61 15.79
CA LEU A 119 -3.31 3.26 14.46
C LEU A 119 -2.15 4.24 14.17
N ALA A 120 -1.82 5.11 15.13
CA ALA A 120 -0.65 5.98 15.01
C ALA A 120 0.65 5.18 14.86
N ALA A 121 0.77 4.04 15.57
CA ALA A 121 1.91 3.13 15.43
C ALA A 121 1.96 2.45 14.05
N LYS A 122 0.81 2.08 13.46
CA LYS A 122 0.71 1.56 12.09
C LYS A 122 1.16 2.60 11.08
N PHE A 123 0.74 3.86 11.21
CA PHE A 123 1.23 4.94 10.37
C PHE A 123 2.73 5.16 10.54
N LYS A 124 3.25 5.15 11.77
CA LYS A 124 4.70 5.23 12.01
C LYS A 124 5.45 4.10 11.30
N ARG A 125 4.93 2.87 11.39
CA ARG A 125 5.56 1.67 10.83
C ARG A 125 5.52 1.65 9.29
N ILE A 126 4.43 2.09 8.68
CA ILE A 126 4.28 2.09 7.21
C ILE A 126 4.97 3.27 6.53
N LYS A 127 5.33 4.33 7.29
CA LYS A 127 5.88 5.57 6.74
C LYS A 127 7.07 5.39 5.78
N PRO A 128 8.04 4.49 6.02
CA PRO A 128 9.12 4.25 5.06
C PRO A 128 8.60 3.76 3.71
N LEU A 129 7.60 2.86 3.70
CA LEU A 129 6.99 2.34 2.47
C LEU A 129 6.06 3.36 1.80
N ALA A 130 5.49 4.28 2.57
CA ALA A 130 4.76 5.43 2.03
C ALA A 130 5.70 6.41 1.31
N ALA A 131 6.96 6.51 1.75
CA ALA A 131 8.02 7.34 1.19
C ALA A 131 8.81 6.65 0.07
N ASP A 132 8.57 5.35 -0.17
CA ASP A 132 9.36 4.49 -1.04
C ASP A 132 9.57 5.08 -2.45
N GLU A 133 10.74 4.85 -3.04
CA GLU A 133 11.07 5.30 -4.40
C GLU A 133 10.18 4.63 -5.46
N HIS A 134 9.78 3.37 -5.24
CA HIS A 134 9.00 2.60 -6.18
C HIS A 134 7.50 2.88 -6.02
N SER A 135 6.85 3.29 -7.10
CA SER A 135 5.43 3.68 -7.07
C SER A 135 4.50 2.55 -6.64
N GLY A 136 4.78 1.31 -7.05
CA GLY A 136 4.01 0.14 -6.65
C GLY A 136 4.02 -0.09 -5.14
N VAL A 137 5.18 0.08 -4.48
CA VAL A 137 5.31 -0.06 -3.02
C VAL A 137 4.47 0.99 -2.31
N ARG A 138 4.50 2.25 -2.80
CA ARG A 138 3.66 3.32 -2.26
C ARG A 138 2.17 3.00 -2.39
N GLU A 139 1.73 2.35 -3.47
CA GLU A 139 0.34 1.90 -3.60
C GLU A 139 -0.01 0.82 -2.56
N TRP A 140 0.85 -0.18 -2.40
CA TRP A 140 0.65 -1.23 -1.39
C TRP A 140 0.64 -0.69 0.04
N ALA A 141 1.45 0.33 0.33
CA ALA A 141 1.51 0.99 1.62
C ALA A 141 0.14 1.53 2.03
N TRP A 142 -0.48 2.40 1.23
CA TRP A 142 -1.78 2.97 1.62
C TRP A 142 -2.91 1.95 1.55
N LEU A 143 -2.88 1.02 0.57
CA LEU A 143 -3.89 -0.04 0.46
C LEU A 143 -3.94 -0.93 1.71
N SER A 144 -2.77 -1.28 2.25
CA SER A 144 -2.66 -2.15 3.43
C SER A 144 -3.22 -1.51 4.70
N VAL A 145 -3.08 -0.19 4.85
CA VAL A 145 -3.47 0.57 6.05
C VAL A 145 -4.93 1.02 5.98
N ARG A 146 -5.46 1.22 4.78
CA ARG A 146 -6.79 1.80 4.57
C ARG A 146 -7.95 1.15 5.34
N PRO A 147 -8.02 -0.18 5.54
CA PRO A 147 -9.08 -0.77 6.37
C PRO A 147 -9.15 -0.17 7.78
N PHE A 148 -8.00 0.13 8.39
CA PHE A 148 -7.93 0.75 9.71
C PHE A 148 -8.35 2.23 9.69
N VAL A 149 -8.23 2.89 8.54
CA VAL A 149 -8.74 4.26 8.36
C VAL A 149 -10.26 4.27 8.26
N ASP A 150 -10.87 3.26 7.64
CA ASP A 150 -12.34 3.12 7.63
C ASP A 150 -12.90 2.79 9.02
N ASP A 151 -12.18 1.98 9.80
CA ASP A 151 -12.56 1.64 11.17
C ASP A 151 -12.49 2.86 12.12
N GLU A 152 -11.49 3.74 11.96
CA GLU A 152 -11.24 4.88 12.87
C GLU A 152 -10.88 6.20 12.14
N PRO A 153 -11.79 6.77 11.34
CA PRO A 153 -11.49 7.86 10.42
C PRO A 153 -11.05 9.17 11.11
N GLU A 154 -11.61 9.51 12.27
CA GLU A 154 -11.24 10.72 13.01
C GLU A 154 -9.82 10.64 13.59
N LYS A 155 -9.45 9.49 14.16
CA LYS A 155 -8.08 9.25 14.64
C LYS A 155 -7.08 9.18 13.48
N ALA A 156 -7.51 8.67 12.33
CA ALA A 156 -6.70 8.69 11.12
C ALA A 156 -6.40 10.13 10.69
N ILE A 157 -7.40 11.02 10.67
CA ILE A 157 -7.20 12.45 10.37
C ILE A 157 -6.18 13.06 11.33
N ALA A 158 -6.36 12.86 12.65
CA ALA A 158 -5.44 13.40 13.65
C ALA A 158 -3.99 12.91 13.43
N SER A 159 -3.80 11.64 13.06
CA SER A 159 -2.47 11.06 12.80
C SER A 159 -1.85 11.53 11.48
N LEU A 160 -2.67 11.82 10.47
CA LEU A 160 -2.22 12.19 9.13
C LEU A 160 -2.04 13.70 8.94
N LEU A 161 -2.67 14.54 9.77
CA LEU A 161 -2.53 15.98 9.66
C LEU A 161 -1.06 16.45 9.71
N PRO A 162 -0.18 15.94 10.60
CA PRO A 162 1.25 16.30 10.54
C PRO A 162 1.96 15.87 9.25
N TRP A 163 1.44 14.84 8.55
CA TRP A 163 2.06 14.33 7.33
C TRP A 163 1.85 15.27 6.15
N THR A 164 0.80 16.09 6.16
CA THR A 164 0.54 17.08 5.10
C THR A 164 1.59 18.19 5.07
N ALA A 165 2.35 18.36 6.15
CA ALA A 165 3.47 19.31 6.25
C ALA A 165 4.85 18.66 6.01
N SER A 166 4.90 17.37 5.66
CA SER A 166 6.15 16.66 5.39
C SER A 166 6.94 17.31 4.24
N LYS A 167 8.27 17.35 4.33
CA LYS A 167 9.14 17.76 3.21
C LYS A 167 9.03 16.79 2.02
N ASP A 168 8.78 15.52 2.31
CA ASP A 168 8.62 14.47 1.30
C ASP A 168 7.21 14.48 0.69
N ALA A 169 7.13 14.67 -0.63
CA ALA A 169 5.89 14.68 -1.39
C ALA A 169 5.19 13.31 -1.41
N ASN A 170 5.91 12.20 -1.30
CA ASN A 170 5.33 10.86 -1.24
C ASN A 170 4.52 10.67 0.05
N VAL A 171 5.06 11.16 1.17
CA VAL A 171 4.38 11.16 2.48
C VAL A 171 3.15 12.07 2.46
N ARG A 172 3.23 13.26 1.85
CA ARG A 172 2.06 14.16 1.69
C ARG A 172 0.98 13.51 0.82
N ARG A 173 1.37 12.89 -0.30
CA ARG A 173 0.44 12.16 -1.18
C ARG A 173 -0.22 11.01 -0.44
N PHE A 174 0.52 10.27 0.37
CA PHE A 174 -0.05 9.17 1.15
C PHE A 174 -1.22 9.64 2.02
N ALA A 175 -1.08 10.78 2.69
CA ALA A 175 -2.13 11.35 3.55
C ALA A 175 -3.43 11.65 2.77
N SER A 176 -3.34 12.23 1.58
CA SER A 176 -4.50 12.47 0.72
C SER A 176 -5.05 11.18 0.10
N GLU A 177 -4.19 10.24 -0.29
CA GLU A 177 -4.62 9.03 -0.99
C GLU A 177 -5.34 8.05 -0.05
N VAL A 178 -4.75 7.78 1.11
CA VAL A 178 -5.30 6.81 2.06
C VAL A 178 -6.67 7.23 2.58
N THR A 179 -6.98 8.54 2.56
CA THR A 179 -8.24 9.13 3.03
C THR A 179 -9.26 9.38 1.92
N ARG A 180 -9.02 8.95 0.68
CA ARG A 180 -10.01 9.13 -0.42
C ARG A 180 -11.39 8.60 -0.03
N PRO A 181 -12.50 9.32 -0.24
CA PRO A 181 -13.83 8.85 0.14
C PRO A 181 -14.22 7.56 -0.59
N ARG A 182 -13.84 7.45 -1.87
CA ARG A 182 -14.14 6.33 -2.75
C ARG A 182 -12.86 5.78 -3.37
N GLY A 183 -12.60 4.50 -3.14
CA GLY A 183 -11.49 3.78 -3.75
C GLY A 183 -11.93 3.07 -5.03
N VAL A 184 -11.08 3.06 -6.06
CA VAL A 184 -11.34 2.23 -7.27
C VAL A 184 -10.89 0.79 -7.02
N TRP A 185 -9.82 0.59 -6.26
CA TRP A 185 -9.22 -0.72 -5.98
C TRP A 185 -9.43 -1.20 -4.53
N CYS A 186 -10.21 -0.46 -3.75
CA CYS A 186 -10.38 -0.69 -2.33
C CYS A 186 -11.75 -0.23 -1.85
N GLY A 187 -12.11 -0.65 -0.63
CA GLY A 187 -13.33 -0.22 0.03
C GLY A 187 -13.43 1.30 0.18
N HIS A 188 -14.67 1.79 0.23
CA HIS A 188 -14.96 3.19 0.54
C HIS A 188 -14.76 3.44 2.03
N ILE A 189 -14.33 4.65 2.39
CA ILE A 189 -14.36 5.08 3.79
C ILE A 189 -15.77 5.59 4.07
N LYS A 190 -16.53 4.86 4.89
CA LYS A 190 -17.97 5.09 5.09
C LYS A 190 -18.26 6.52 5.53
N LEU A 191 -17.51 7.02 6.51
CA LEU A 191 -17.68 8.38 7.04
C LEU A 191 -17.44 9.43 5.93
N PHE A 192 -16.29 9.39 5.26
CA PHE A 192 -15.95 10.40 4.24
C PHE A 192 -16.80 10.27 2.98
N LYS A 193 -17.32 9.07 2.66
CA LYS A 193 -18.29 8.90 1.58
C LYS A 193 -19.61 9.58 1.92
N ALA A 194 -20.12 9.42 3.14
CA ALA A 194 -21.40 9.98 3.57
C ALA A 194 -21.31 11.48 3.87
N ASN A 195 -20.21 11.92 4.48
CA ASN A 195 -19.92 13.30 4.83
C ASN A 195 -18.48 13.65 4.40
N PRO A 196 -18.25 14.07 3.15
CA PRO A 196 -16.91 14.41 2.67
C PRO A 196 -16.25 15.54 3.47
N ALA A 197 -17.02 16.46 4.05
CA ALA A 197 -16.48 17.56 4.84
C ALA A 197 -15.63 17.07 6.04
N ALA A 198 -15.97 15.90 6.62
CA ALA A 198 -15.21 15.31 7.71
C ALA A 198 -13.74 15.01 7.34
N GLY A 199 -13.44 14.68 6.08
CA GLY A 199 -12.08 14.40 5.62
C GLY A 199 -11.33 15.63 5.08
N LEU A 200 -11.99 16.79 4.97
CA LEU A 200 -11.40 17.99 4.35
C LEU A 200 -10.15 18.49 5.12
N ALA A 201 -10.07 18.23 6.42
CA ALA A 201 -8.95 18.65 7.28
C ALA A 201 -7.58 18.13 6.79
N VAL A 202 -7.50 16.96 6.15
CA VAL A 202 -6.24 16.42 5.58
C VAL A 202 -5.95 17.02 4.20
N ILE A 203 -6.97 17.55 3.53
CA ILE A 203 -6.90 18.00 2.14
C ILE A 203 -6.66 19.50 2.03
N GLU A 204 -7.23 20.29 2.93
CA GLU A 204 -7.08 21.74 2.99
C GLU A 204 -5.62 22.20 3.01
N PRO A 205 -4.70 21.60 3.80
CA PRO A 205 -3.29 22.00 3.81
C PRO A 205 -2.58 21.77 2.47
N LEU A 206 -3.10 20.88 1.62
CA LEU A 206 -2.49 20.46 0.36
C LEU A 206 -3.05 21.23 -0.85
N LYS A 207 -3.94 22.22 -0.64
CA LYS A 207 -4.64 22.96 -1.71
C LYS A 207 -3.75 23.72 -2.69
N ALA A 208 -2.50 23.96 -2.32
CA ALA A 208 -1.49 24.64 -3.12
C ALA A 208 -0.17 23.86 -3.20
N ASP A 209 -0.19 22.54 -2.94
CA ASP A 209 1.02 21.71 -2.94
C ASP A 209 1.81 21.85 -4.25
N MET A 210 3.14 21.94 -4.17
CA MET A 210 3.98 22.14 -5.35
C MET A 210 4.21 20.85 -6.16
N SER A 211 3.99 19.68 -5.56
CA SER A 211 4.19 18.40 -6.25
C SER A 211 2.97 18.03 -7.09
N ARG A 212 3.19 17.81 -8.40
CA ARG A 212 2.15 17.31 -9.31
C ARG A 212 1.55 15.99 -8.81
N TYR A 213 2.35 15.14 -8.17
CA TYR A 213 1.90 13.87 -7.63
C TYR A 213 0.86 14.06 -6.50
N VAL A 214 1.13 14.99 -5.58
CA VAL A 214 0.19 15.33 -4.50
C VAL A 214 -1.05 16.02 -5.06
N GLN A 215 -0.87 17.00 -5.95
CA GLN A 215 -1.98 17.71 -6.60
C GLN A 215 -2.97 16.75 -7.30
N ASN A 216 -2.45 15.72 -7.99
CA ASN A 216 -3.28 14.69 -8.62
C ASN A 216 -4.11 13.91 -7.59
N SER A 217 -3.50 13.53 -6.46
CA SER A 217 -4.19 12.81 -5.39
C SER A 217 -5.28 13.68 -4.75
N VAL A 218 -4.99 14.95 -4.44
CA VAL A 218 -5.95 15.92 -3.91
C VAL A 218 -7.12 16.14 -4.88
N ALA A 219 -6.84 16.34 -6.16
CA ALA A 219 -7.89 16.51 -7.16
C ALA A 219 -8.74 15.25 -7.32
N ASN A 220 -8.16 14.06 -7.20
CA ASN A 220 -8.90 12.80 -7.20
C ASN A 220 -9.76 12.65 -5.95
N TRP A 221 -9.25 13.03 -4.78
CA TRP A 221 -9.99 13.05 -3.52
C TRP A 221 -11.25 13.93 -3.63
N LEU A 222 -11.11 15.16 -4.14
CA LEU A 222 -12.23 16.07 -4.36
C LEU A 222 -13.22 15.53 -5.40
N ASN A 223 -12.71 14.91 -6.48
CA ASN A 223 -13.58 14.31 -7.49
C ASN A 223 -14.40 13.14 -6.91
N ASP A 224 -13.82 12.33 -6.03
CA ASP A 224 -14.52 11.25 -5.35
C ASP A 224 -15.56 11.77 -4.35
N ALA A 225 -15.21 12.83 -3.59
CA ALA A 225 -16.15 13.53 -2.72
C ALA A 225 -17.37 14.04 -3.51
N GLY A 226 -17.13 14.59 -4.71
CA GLY A 226 -18.18 15.16 -5.57
C GLY A 226 -19.21 14.13 -6.06
N LYS A 227 -18.84 12.84 -6.11
CA LYS A 227 -19.78 11.75 -6.40
C LYS A 227 -20.78 11.49 -5.26
N SER A 228 -20.50 12.00 -4.06
CA SER A 228 -21.44 11.97 -2.93
C SER A 228 -22.11 13.32 -2.72
N ASP A 229 -21.34 14.40 -2.79
CA ASP A 229 -21.84 15.76 -2.58
C ASP A 229 -21.14 16.74 -3.53
N ALA A 230 -21.76 16.97 -4.69
CA ALA A 230 -21.25 17.89 -5.70
C ALA A 230 -21.32 19.36 -5.25
N VAL A 231 -22.29 19.72 -4.41
CA VAL A 231 -22.48 21.10 -3.92
C VAL A 231 -21.32 21.48 -3.01
N PHE A 232 -20.98 20.62 -2.05
CA PHE A 232 -19.82 20.79 -1.19
C PHE A 232 -18.53 20.99 -1.98
N VAL A 233 -18.25 20.15 -2.98
CA VAL A 233 -17.02 20.27 -3.78
C VAL A 233 -16.99 21.57 -4.59
N ARG A 234 -18.11 21.99 -5.19
CA ARG A 234 -18.18 23.28 -5.89
C ARG A 234 -17.94 24.47 -4.95
N GLN A 235 -18.42 24.39 -3.71
CA GLN A 235 -18.16 25.41 -2.69
C GLN A 235 -16.68 25.46 -2.30
N VAL A 236 -16.05 24.32 -2.03
CA VAL A 236 -14.60 24.22 -1.73
C VAL A 236 -13.78 24.80 -2.88
N VAL A 237 -14.07 24.40 -4.12
CA VAL A 237 -13.38 24.91 -5.32
C VAL A 237 -13.53 26.42 -5.46
N LYS A 238 -14.75 26.96 -5.37
CA LYS A 238 -14.99 28.41 -5.44
C LYS A 238 -14.28 29.16 -4.31
N ARG A 239 -14.14 28.57 -3.13
CA ARG A 239 -13.42 29.16 -2.01
C ARG A 239 -11.92 29.17 -2.27
N TRP A 240 -11.33 28.04 -2.67
CA TRP A 240 -9.90 27.96 -2.97
C TRP A 240 -9.47 28.87 -4.12
N GLN A 241 -10.30 29.01 -5.16
CA GLN A 241 -10.05 29.96 -6.25
C GLN A 241 -9.99 31.43 -5.80
N ARG A 242 -10.73 31.78 -4.73
CA ARG A 242 -10.68 33.12 -4.12
C ARG A 242 -9.50 33.29 -3.18
N GLU A 243 -9.12 32.24 -2.47
CA GLU A 243 -8.04 32.26 -1.47
C GLU A 243 -6.63 32.14 -2.08
N SER A 244 -6.48 31.59 -3.30
CA SER A 244 -5.17 31.30 -3.90
C SER A 244 -5.18 31.46 -5.41
N ALA A 245 -4.33 32.36 -5.89
CA ALA A 245 -4.07 32.56 -7.32
C ALA A 245 -2.95 31.65 -7.87
N SER A 246 -2.47 30.68 -7.09
CA SER A 246 -1.34 29.84 -7.50
C SER A 246 -1.71 28.88 -8.64
N ALA A 247 -0.75 28.60 -9.52
CA ALA A 247 -0.91 27.62 -10.59
C ALA A 247 -1.21 26.20 -10.05
N SER A 248 -0.67 25.87 -8.86
CA SER A 248 -0.94 24.60 -8.16
C SER A 248 -2.42 24.48 -7.79
N THR A 249 -2.99 25.49 -7.14
CA THR A 249 -4.42 25.50 -6.79
C THR A 249 -5.28 25.48 -8.05
N ALA A 250 -4.96 26.30 -9.06
CA ALA A 250 -5.69 26.34 -10.33
C ALA A 250 -5.75 24.97 -11.02
N TYR A 251 -4.64 24.22 -11.00
CA TYR A 251 -4.60 22.86 -11.53
C TYR A 251 -5.51 21.90 -10.75
N ILE A 252 -5.40 21.90 -9.41
CA ILE A 252 -6.18 21.01 -8.56
C ILE A 252 -7.68 21.24 -8.79
N VAL A 253 -8.14 22.49 -8.72
CA VAL A 253 -9.57 22.80 -8.83
C VAL A 253 -10.13 22.45 -10.20
N LYS A 254 -9.38 22.71 -11.28
CA LYS A 254 -9.78 22.33 -12.65
C LYS A 254 -9.98 20.82 -12.76
N ARG A 255 -9.06 20.03 -12.21
CA ARG A 255 -9.11 18.56 -12.26
C ARG A 255 -10.15 17.97 -11.31
N ALA A 256 -10.41 18.59 -10.18
CA ALA A 256 -11.37 18.13 -9.18
C ALA A 256 -12.80 18.02 -9.73
N VAL A 257 -13.21 18.98 -10.57
CA VAL A 257 -14.59 19.09 -11.10
C VAL A 257 -14.77 18.44 -12.47
N ARG A 258 -13.80 17.66 -12.97
CA ARG A 258 -13.83 17.06 -14.32
C ARG A 258 -15.04 16.14 -14.59
N SER A 259 -15.73 15.73 -13.54
CA SER A 259 -16.88 14.82 -13.60
C SER A 259 -18.16 15.44 -13.01
N LEU A 260 -18.12 16.75 -12.69
CA LEU A 260 -19.19 17.46 -11.99
C LEU A 260 -19.93 18.44 -12.88
#